data_AF-A0A0D2A2E3-F1
#
_entry.id   AF-A0A0D2A2E3-F1
#
_cell.length_a   1.000
_cell.length_b   1.000
_cell.length_c   1.000
_cell.angle_alpha   90.00
_cell.angle_beta   90.00
_cell.angle_gamma   90.00
#
_symmetry.space_group_name_H-M   'P 1'
#
loop_
_entity.id
_entity.type
_entity.pdbx_description
1 polymer ?
#
loop_
_entity_poly.entity_id
_entity_poly.type
_entity_poly.pdbx_seq_one_letter_code
_entity_poly.pdbx_strand_id
1 'polypeptide(L)'
;MHPELGAVLDARPPAKGWLRRLGRLIAAWGHDPPTDSGTLERQIESYRRGYPRFSAVIAADDSFCLCRRFSNLRSRLLLLKQDKLSVLEKKINEVDEWEPRALFLGKSRCDVNQERLSLLAEADERLADYDLFVERTSRMLSSRLAGSRARVSLQNWVSSNGCIAREETEYLQYARDLISLAPAKDGAMASLESRVEDIFIRFFKGFLQVIALRRLRGLAALPQKPCKLRAIRIFESQFEQTRDENALTRAIEIAQMAVSASPPNSPARPVLLNTLSNKLLRQYKISGGIEHIRGSVATAEEALDSLPPSTCIPHNCASKLDLAFDRNLDSQYLLRAVIMAQEAVDSTNAHDEVKRAGRLDNLGILLRRQYEQSKDAGVLDGAIKASRESVSLTPPGYIELGSRRSTLSSLLSMQFEHTKNPSYLDEAIQEGETAMGLTPQGHSERLDMLNNLRNKYQLRHIKTGDQNDVDSAIRLAGEAIRLMEEDAAQRSPDLVNLTELFRRRYNLFKETQDLDEAIRIIGQITESMSERDSD
;
A
#
# COMPACT_ATOMS: atom_id res chain seq x y z
N MET A 1 64.99 36.76 48.39
CA MET A 1 65.26 37.90 47.50
C MET A 1 64.31 37.84 46.32
N HIS A 2 63.27 38.67 46.35
CA HIS A 2 62.53 39.13 45.15
C HIS A 2 63.35 40.26 44.49
N PRO A 3 63.20 40.52 43.17
CA PRO A 3 62.22 41.52 42.68
C PRO A 3 61.49 41.09 41.38
N GLU A 4 60.17 41.32 41.27
CA GLU A 4 59.46 42.39 40.50
C GLU A 4 59.23 42.02 39.02
N LEU A 5 57.99 41.73 38.56
CA LEU A 5 56.84 42.60 38.25
C LEU A 5 57.14 43.77 37.30
N GLY A 6 56.60 43.69 36.07
CA GLY A 6 56.24 44.87 35.28
C GLY A 6 56.43 44.76 33.77
N ALA A 7 55.39 44.37 33.03
CA ALA A 7 54.92 45.09 31.83
C ALA A 7 53.66 44.42 31.24
N VAL A 8 52.62 45.25 31.11
CA VAL A 8 51.29 44.97 30.59
C VAL A 8 51.17 45.62 29.20
N LEU A 9 50.38 44.98 28.30
CA LEU A 9 49.88 45.42 26.97
C LEU A 9 50.72 45.07 25.73
N ASP A 10 50.38 43.97 25.06
CA ASP A 10 49.69 44.04 23.75
C ASP A 10 49.24 42.63 23.29
N ALA A 11 47.97 42.29 23.51
CA ALA A 11 47.39 41.01 23.08
C ALA A 11 46.51 41.22 21.83
N ARG A 12 47.13 41.11 20.65
CA ARG A 12 46.43 40.76 19.39
C ARG A 12 46.51 39.24 19.19
N PRO A 13 45.44 38.52 18.82
CA PRO A 13 45.51 37.07 18.67
C PRO A 13 46.02 36.69 17.26
N PRO A 14 46.95 35.74 17.10
CA PRO A 14 47.18 35.11 15.81
C PRO A 14 46.32 33.84 15.70
N ALA A 15 45.06 34.03 15.30
CA ALA A 15 44.23 32.94 14.79
C ALA A 15 44.67 32.60 13.35
N LYS A 16 45.61 31.66 13.16
CA LYS A 16 45.95 31.13 11.82
C LYS A 16 46.73 29.79 11.81
N GLY A 17 46.67 29.00 12.89
CA GLY A 17 47.36 27.69 12.97
C GLY A 17 46.48 26.46 12.75
N TRP A 18 45.17 26.56 12.99
CA TRP A 18 44.30 25.38 13.10
C TRP A 18 43.65 24.94 11.78
N LEU A 19 43.43 25.87 10.83
CA LEU A 19 42.88 25.56 9.50
C LEU A 19 43.84 24.73 8.62
N ARG A 20 45.15 24.84 8.82
CA ARG A 20 46.17 24.01 8.13
C ARG A 20 46.30 22.58 8.68
N ARG A 21 45.74 22.30 9.87
CA ARG A 21 45.71 20.95 10.46
C ARG A 21 44.40 20.22 10.15
N LEU A 22 43.28 20.92 9.98
CA LEU A 22 42.04 20.31 9.49
C LEU A 22 42.13 19.89 8.01
N GLY A 23 42.85 20.65 7.17
CA GLY A 23 43.02 20.32 5.75
C GLY A 23 43.86 19.06 5.45
N ARG A 24 44.57 18.49 6.44
CA ARG A 24 45.37 17.26 6.26
C ARG A 24 44.71 15.98 6.78
N LEU A 25 43.63 16.09 7.55
CA LEU A 25 42.87 14.93 8.04
C LEU A 25 41.75 14.50 7.09
N ILE A 26 41.39 15.34 6.11
CA ILE A 26 40.44 15.01 5.05
C ILE A 26 41.13 14.26 3.88
N ALA A 27 42.47 14.28 3.82
CA ALA A 27 43.26 13.63 2.76
C ALA A 27 43.72 12.18 3.09
N ALA A 28 43.13 11.51 4.09
CA ALA A 28 43.61 10.20 4.57
C ALA A 28 42.55 9.09 4.67
N TRP A 29 41.37 9.25 4.05
CA TRP A 29 40.43 8.16 3.82
C TRP A 29 40.09 8.11 2.33
N GLY A 30 40.99 7.48 1.57
CA GLY A 30 40.83 7.27 0.14
C GLY A 30 39.84 6.14 -0.15
N HIS A 31 38.77 6.50 -0.85
CA HIS A 31 38.59 6.08 -2.24
C HIS A 31 37.94 7.26 -2.99
N ASP A 32 38.62 7.73 -4.04
CA ASP A 32 38.29 8.96 -4.80
C ASP A 32 36.95 8.88 -5.56
N PRO A 33 36.21 10.01 -5.63
CA PRO A 33 35.73 10.53 -6.90
C PRO A 33 36.16 12.00 -7.10
N PRO A 34 36.04 12.59 -8.31
CA PRO A 34 36.97 13.61 -8.79
C PRO A 34 36.81 14.99 -8.14
N THR A 35 37.94 15.70 -8.11
CA THR A 35 38.19 17.08 -7.68
C THR A 35 37.32 18.14 -8.35
N ASP A 36 36.51 18.91 -7.59
CA ASP A 36 35.99 20.22 -8.05
C ASP A 36 35.43 21.20 -6.97
N SER A 37 35.84 21.13 -5.69
CA SER A 37 35.22 21.94 -4.61
C SER A 37 35.77 23.36 -4.42
N GLY A 38 36.92 23.72 -5.01
CA GLY A 38 37.58 25.02 -4.82
C GLY A 38 37.18 26.13 -5.81
N THR A 39 36.50 25.77 -6.89
CA THR A 39 36.10 26.67 -8.00
C THR A 39 34.77 27.40 -7.69
N LEU A 40 33.84 26.73 -7.00
CA LEU A 40 32.51 27.25 -6.68
C LEU A 40 32.51 28.46 -5.71
N GLU A 41 33.34 28.41 -4.65
CA GLU A 41 33.41 29.51 -3.65
C GLU A 41 33.87 30.84 -4.29
N ARG A 42 34.78 30.79 -5.26
CA ARG A 42 35.21 31.99 -6.00
C ARG A 42 34.15 32.54 -6.96
N GLN A 43 33.20 31.71 -7.41
CA GLN A 43 32.13 32.13 -8.31
C GLN A 43 30.99 32.86 -7.57
N ILE A 44 30.61 32.44 -6.36
CA ILE A 44 29.51 33.08 -5.60
C ILE A 44 29.85 34.52 -5.20
N GLU A 45 31.07 34.76 -4.75
CA GLU A 45 31.51 36.10 -4.32
C GLU A 45 31.64 37.11 -5.47
N SER A 46 31.63 36.63 -6.72
CA SER A 46 31.65 37.47 -7.93
C SER A 46 30.30 38.18 -8.19
N TYR A 47 29.20 37.68 -7.64
CA TYR A 47 27.88 38.28 -7.80
C TYR A 47 27.73 39.56 -6.96
N ARG A 48 26.96 40.53 -7.49
CA ARG A 48 26.68 41.81 -6.81
C ARG A 48 25.91 41.59 -5.52
N ARG A 49 26.29 42.29 -4.44
CA ARG A 49 25.55 42.30 -3.15
C ARG A 49 24.07 42.64 -3.36
N GLY A 50 23.19 42.10 -2.54
CA GLY A 50 21.74 42.12 -2.73
C GLY A 50 21.19 40.74 -3.11
N TYR A 51 19.97 40.75 -3.66
CA TYR A 51 19.32 39.56 -4.22
C TYR A 51 20.19 38.73 -5.18
N PRO A 52 20.98 39.30 -6.11
CA PRO A 52 21.77 38.50 -7.04
C PRO A 52 22.78 37.57 -6.36
N ARG A 53 23.48 38.04 -5.33
CA ARG A 53 24.42 37.22 -4.55
C ARG A 53 23.69 36.21 -3.66
N PHE A 54 22.57 36.61 -3.06
CA PHE A 54 21.77 35.70 -2.23
C PHE A 54 21.13 34.57 -3.05
N SER A 55 20.59 34.87 -4.25
CA SER A 55 20.07 33.87 -5.17
C SER A 55 21.16 32.95 -5.67
N ALA A 56 22.37 33.45 -5.92
CA ALA A 56 23.52 32.63 -6.29
C ALA A 56 23.90 31.64 -5.17
N VAL A 57 23.80 32.04 -3.90
CA VAL A 57 23.99 31.13 -2.75
C VAL A 57 22.89 30.08 -2.68
N ILE A 58 21.63 30.47 -2.82
CA ILE A 58 20.50 29.53 -2.81
C ILE A 58 20.65 28.51 -3.95
N ALA A 59 21.07 28.96 -5.13
CA ALA A 59 21.25 28.10 -6.29
C ALA A 59 22.53 27.25 -6.25
N ALA A 60 23.48 27.57 -5.37
CA ALA A 60 24.76 26.85 -5.28
C ALA A 60 24.63 25.47 -4.61
N ASP A 61 23.62 25.28 -3.76
CA ASP A 61 23.37 24.02 -3.07
C ASP A 61 21.87 23.78 -2.87
N ASP A 62 21.40 22.61 -3.30
CA ASP A 62 20.02 22.14 -3.15
C ASP A 62 19.47 22.30 -1.72
N SER A 63 20.34 22.19 -0.71
CA SER A 63 19.97 22.33 0.70
C SER A 63 19.60 23.77 1.10
N PHE A 64 20.01 24.78 0.33
CA PHE A 64 19.70 26.19 0.59
C PHE A 64 18.39 26.68 -0.04
N CYS A 65 17.71 25.84 -0.83
CA CYS A 65 16.38 26.10 -1.38
C CYS A 65 15.27 25.99 -0.31
N LEU A 66 15.30 26.86 0.69
CA LEU A 66 14.40 26.85 1.86
C LEU A 66 13.24 27.84 1.69
N CYS A 67 12.02 27.41 1.97
CA CYS A 67 10.84 28.29 1.99
C CYS A 67 9.88 27.94 3.14
N ARG A 68 8.96 28.86 3.47
CA ARG A 68 7.93 28.62 4.49
C ARG A 68 6.72 27.89 3.91
N ARG A 69 6.19 26.91 4.64
CA ARG A 69 4.93 26.24 4.30
C ARG A 69 3.68 26.94 4.83
N PHE A 70 3.83 27.86 5.79
CA PHE A 70 2.75 28.66 6.39
C PHE A 70 1.64 27.80 7.01
N SER A 71 2.00 26.76 7.79
CA SER A 71 1.05 25.78 8.33
C SER A 71 -0.12 26.41 9.08
N ASN A 72 0.15 27.32 10.02
CA ASN A 72 -0.90 27.94 10.83
C ASN A 72 -1.86 28.80 9.99
N LEU A 73 -1.33 29.53 8.99
CA LEU A 73 -2.15 30.34 8.11
C LEU A 73 -3.03 29.47 7.22
N ARG A 74 -2.47 28.37 6.69
CA ARG A 74 -3.23 27.40 5.90
C ARG A 74 -4.34 26.74 6.71
N SER A 75 -4.06 26.31 7.94
CA SER A 75 -5.08 25.74 8.83
C SER A 75 -6.21 26.74 9.12
N ARG A 76 -5.90 28.02 9.33
CA ARG A 76 -6.92 29.07 9.51
C ARG A 76 -7.80 29.24 8.27
N LEU A 77 -7.18 29.29 7.08
CA LEU A 77 -7.92 29.40 5.83
C LEU A 77 -8.77 28.15 5.54
N LEU A 78 -8.28 26.96 5.90
CA LEU A 78 -9.04 25.72 5.78
C LEU A 78 -10.33 25.79 6.63
N LEU A 79 -10.19 26.14 7.91
CA LEU A 79 -11.34 26.27 8.83
C LEU A 79 -12.36 27.31 8.32
N LEU A 80 -11.89 28.45 7.81
CA LEU A 80 -12.78 29.47 7.23
C LEU A 80 -13.53 28.99 5.99
N LYS A 81 -12.90 28.15 5.14
CA LYS A 81 -13.57 27.58 3.96
C LYS A 81 -14.58 26.50 4.36
N GLN A 82 -14.24 25.65 5.33
CA GLN A 82 -15.15 24.63 5.87
C GLN A 82 -16.40 25.25 6.48
N ASP A 83 -16.24 26.32 7.26
CA ASP A 83 -17.36 27.05 7.87
C ASP A 83 -18.31 27.62 6.80
N LYS A 84 -17.75 28.26 5.76
CA LYS A 84 -18.54 28.78 4.63
C LYS A 84 -19.33 27.69 3.92
N LEU A 85 -18.74 26.51 3.70
CA LEU A 85 -19.42 25.37 3.09
C LEU A 85 -20.52 24.81 4.01
N SER A 86 -20.27 24.72 5.31
CA SER A 86 -21.27 24.26 6.28
C SER A 86 -22.49 25.20 6.34
N VAL A 87 -22.27 26.52 6.21
CA VAL A 87 -23.38 27.49 6.10
C VAL A 87 -24.18 27.28 4.81
N LEU A 88 -23.54 27.00 3.68
CA LEU A 88 -24.24 26.72 2.41
C LEU A 88 -25.02 25.41 2.48
N GLU A 89 -24.43 24.35 3.00
CA GLU A 89 -25.08 23.05 3.21
C GLU A 89 -26.33 23.21 4.06
N LYS A 90 -26.24 23.96 5.17
CA LYS A 90 -27.40 24.25 6.02
C LYS A 90 -28.52 24.97 5.25
N LYS A 91 -28.18 25.98 4.45
CA LYS A 91 -29.18 26.72 3.64
C LYS A 91 -29.83 25.83 2.58
N ILE A 92 -29.06 24.95 1.92
CA ILE A 92 -29.61 24.02 0.93
C ILE A 92 -30.60 23.06 1.61
N ASN A 93 -30.24 22.50 2.76
CA ASN A 93 -31.12 21.62 3.53
C ASN A 93 -32.41 22.33 3.96
N GLU A 94 -32.31 23.59 4.41
CA GLU A 94 -33.49 24.41 4.73
C GLU A 94 -34.40 24.57 3.49
N VAL A 95 -33.84 24.87 2.32
CA VAL A 95 -34.64 24.99 1.09
C VAL A 95 -35.29 23.66 0.69
N ASP A 96 -34.59 22.54 0.86
CA ASP A 96 -35.12 21.21 0.57
C ASP A 96 -36.25 20.80 1.53
N GLU A 97 -36.13 21.12 2.83
CA GLU A 97 -37.17 20.86 3.83
C GLU A 97 -38.47 21.61 3.54
N TRP A 98 -38.36 22.84 3.01
CA TRP A 98 -39.52 23.68 2.71
C TRP A 98 -40.02 23.56 1.25
N GLU A 99 -39.48 22.63 0.44
CA GLU A 99 -39.87 22.46 -0.96
C GLU A 99 -41.24 21.76 -1.10
N PRO A 100 -42.31 22.46 -1.55
CA PRO A 100 -43.63 21.86 -1.68
C PRO A 100 -43.74 20.86 -2.85
N ARG A 101 -42.84 20.90 -3.84
CA ARG A 101 -42.91 20.07 -5.04
C ARG A 101 -41.86 18.95 -4.99
N ALA A 102 -42.30 17.76 -4.55
CA ALA A 102 -41.46 16.56 -4.49
C ALA A 102 -40.79 16.18 -5.83
N LEU A 103 -41.40 16.53 -6.97
CA LEU A 103 -40.82 16.31 -8.30
C LEU A 103 -39.50 17.07 -8.51
N PHE A 104 -39.31 18.22 -7.86
CA PHE A 104 -38.09 19.01 -8.00
C PHE A 104 -36.92 18.35 -7.25
N LEU A 105 -37.19 17.76 -6.08
CA LEU A 105 -36.22 16.96 -5.32
C LEU A 105 -35.88 15.64 -6.02
N GLY A 106 -36.84 15.04 -6.72
CA GLY A 106 -36.67 13.73 -7.36
C GLY A 106 -36.07 13.75 -8.77
N LYS A 107 -35.95 14.91 -9.42
CA LYS A 107 -35.46 15.01 -10.81
C LYS A 107 -34.84 16.37 -11.13
N SER A 108 -33.51 16.42 -11.18
CA SER A 108 -32.73 17.64 -11.46
C SER A 108 -33.12 18.33 -12.78
N ARG A 109 -33.44 17.57 -13.84
CA ARG A 109 -33.91 18.13 -15.13
C ARG A 109 -35.24 18.88 -15.04
N CYS A 110 -36.00 18.64 -13.98
CA CYS A 110 -37.32 19.24 -13.75
C CYS A 110 -37.31 20.20 -12.56
N ASP A 111 -36.16 20.41 -11.92
CA ASP A 111 -36.01 21.35 -10.83
C ASP A 111 -35.97 22.79 -11.37
N VAL A 112 -36.91 23.61 -10.91
CA VAL A 112 -36.97 25.05 -11.26
C VAL A 112 -36.93 25.94 -10.01
N ASN A 113 -36.58 25.39 -8.84
CA ASN A 113 -36.39 26.18 -7.62
C ASN A 113 -35.10 27.00 -7.74
N GLN A 114 -35.27 28.29 -8.05
CA GLN A 114 -34.15 29.21 -8.31
C GLN A 114 -33.24 29.39 -7.10
N GLU A 115 -33.79 29.37 -5.88
CA GLU A 115 -33.02 29.52 -4.66
C GLU A 115 -32.09 28.32 -4.46
N ARG A 116 -32.62 27.09 -4.55
CA ARG A 116 -31.81 25.86 -4.50
C ARG A 116 -30.74 25.84 -5.60
N LEU A 117 -31.13 26.12 -6.84
CA LEU A 117 -30.18 26.10 -7.97
C LEU A 117 -29.05 27.12 -7.78
N SER A 118 -29.36 28.31 -7.23
CA SER A 118 -28.34 29.34 -6.94
C SER A 118 -27.39 28.92 -5.83
N LEU A 119 -27.90 28.31 -4.76
CA LEU A 119 -27.10 27.81 -3.64
C LEU A 119 -26.22 26.63 -4.05
N LEU A 120 -26.72 25.73 -4.90
CA LEU A 120 -25.95 24.61 -5.45
C LEU A 120 -24.82 25.10 -6.37
N ALA A 121 -25.06 26.13 -7.19
CA ALA A 121 -24.01 26.74 -8.01
C ALA A 121 -22.93 27.43 -7.15
N GLU A 122 -23.34 28.16 -6.09
CA GLU A 122 -22.38 28.75 -5.14
C GLU A 122 -21.60 27.65 -4.40
N ALA A 123 -22.25 26.55 -4.03
CA ALA A 123 -21.60 25.41 -3.39
C ALA A 123 -20.56 24.76 -4.30
N ASP A 124 -20.86 24.56 -5.59
CA ASP A 124 -19.93 24.00 -6.58
C ASP A 124 -18.65 24.86 -6.71
N GLU A 125 -18.81 26.19 -6.85
CA GLU A 125 -17.66 27.11 -6.93
C GLU A 125 -16.80 27.06 -5.65
N ARG A 126 -17.44 27.03 -4.49
CA ARG A 126 -16.76 27.04 -3.19
C ARG A 126 -16.12 25.70 -2.87
N LEU A 127 -16.71 24.59 -3.30
CA LEU A 127 -16.13 23.25 -3.21
C LEU A 127 -14.89 23.16 -4.10
N ALA A 128 -14.94 23.66 -5.33
CA ALA A 128 -13.76 23.68 -6.22
C ALA A 128 -12.58 24.46 -5.61
N ASP A 129 -12.84 25.63 -5.03
CA ASP A 129 -11.82 26.43 -4.32
C ASP A 129 -11.33 25.73 -3.03
N TYR A 130 -12.22 25.04 -2.30
CA TYR A 130 -11.85 24.25 -1.12
C TYR A 130 -10.97 23.05 -1.48
N ASP A 131 -11.36 22.23 -2.46
CA ASP A 131 -10.65 21.04 -2.90
C ASP A 131 -9.25 21.38 -3.43
N LEU A 132 -9.17 22.40 -4.29
CA LEU A 132 -7.91 22.91 -4.78
C LEU A 132 -7.01 23.41 -3.64
N PHE A 133 -7.59 24.04 -2.62
CA PHE A 133 -6.85 24.50 -1.44
C PHE A 133 -6.39 23.34 -0.55
N VAL A 134 -7.21 22.29 -0.40
CA VAL A 134 -6.88 21.05 0.32
C VAL A 134 -5.72 20.36 -0.36
N GLU A 135 -5.76 20.17 -1.69
CA GLU A 135 -4.67 19.55 -2.44
C GLU A 135 -3.36 20.34 -2.31
N ARG A 136 -3.41 21.65 -2.54
CA ARG A 136 -2.23 22.52 -2.43
C ARG A 136 -1.66 22.50 -1.00
N THR A 137 -2.52 22.43 0.00
CA THR A 137 -2.12 22.34 1.40
C THR A 137 -1.54 20.97 1.73
N SER A 138 -2.13 19.89 1.24
CA SER A 138 -1.63 18.52 1.38
C SER A 138 -0.23 18.38 0.77
N ARG A 139 -0.01 18.87 -0.45
CA ARG A 139 1.32 18.88 -1.10
C ARG A 139 2.35 19.64 -0.26
N MET A 140 1.98 20.80 0.27
CA MET A 140 2.87 21.63 1.11
C MET A 140 3.16 21.03 2.49
N LEU A 141 2.18 20.35 3.10
CA LEU A 141 2.36 19.67 4.39
C LEU A 141 3.15 18.37 4.25
N SER A 142 3.03 17.71 3.11
CA SER A 142 3.77 16.49 2.74
C SER A 142 5.22 16.78 2.35
N SER A 143 5.56 18.05 2.09
CA SER A 143 6.92 18.47 1.80
C SER A 143 7.83 18.31 3.02
N ARG A 144 9.06 17.84 2.78
CA ARG A 144 10.04 17.57 3.83
C ARG A 144 10.44 18.85 4.56
N LEU A 145 10.43 18.80 5.89
CA LEU A 145 10.97 19.88 6.73
C LEU A 145 12.46 20.10 6.43
N ALA A 146 12.86 21.37 6.43
CA ALA A 146 14.24 21.77 6.24
C ALA A 146 15.17 21.14 7.29
N GLY A 147 16.32 20.61 6.84
CA GLY A 147 17.34 20.06 7.73
C GLY A 147 17.96 21.15 8.62
N SER A 148 18.32 20.78 9.86
CA SER A 148 18.92 21.71 10.84
C SER A 148 20.22 22.34 10.33
N ARG A 149 21.07 21.54 9.67
CA ARG A 149 22.35 21.96 9.10
C ARG A 149 22.19 23.03 8.03
N ALA A 150 21.34 22.80 7.03
CA ALA A 150 21.17 23.73 5.91
C ALA A 150 20.62 25.09 6.37
N ARG A 151 19.64 25.06 7.29
CA ARG A 151 19.10 26.26 7.92
C ARG A 151 20.17 27.04 8.69
N VAL A 152 20.97 26.36 9.52
CA VAL A 152 22.03 27.01 10.32
C VAL A 152 23.15 27.54 9.44
N SER A 153 23.56 26.79 8.42
CA SER A 153 24.57 27.23 7.45
C SER A 153 24.13 28.47 6.69
N LEU A 154 22.89 28.49 6.17
CA LEU A 154 22.35 29.65 5.48
C LEU A 154 22.20 30.85 6.44
N GLN A 155 21.73 30.63 7.66
CA GLN A 155 21.60 31.68 8.69
C GLN A 155 22.96 32.28 9.06
N ASN A 156 23.99 31.45 9.22
CA ASN A 156 25.36 31.90 9.52
C ASN A 156 25.96 32.68 8.33
N TRP A 157 25.73 32.21 7.11
CA TRP A 157 26.22 32.87 5.90
C TRP A 157 25.57 34.25 5.71
N VAL A 158 24.24 34.33 5.85
CA VAL A 158 23.49 35.60 5.79
C VAL A 158 23.97 36.57 6.87
N SER A 159 24.15 36.08 8.10
CA SER A 159 24.61 36.90 9.24
C SER A 159 26.03 37.45 9.04
N SER A 160 26.88 36.72 8.32
CA SER A 160 28.27 37.09 8.08
C SER A 160 28.47 38.00 6.87
N ASN A 161 27.61 37.90 5.84
CA ASN A 161 27.76 38.62 4.58
C ASN A 161 26.85 39.85 4.44
N GLY A 162 25.75 39.92 5.20
CA GLY A 162 24.86 41.10 5.23
C GLY A 162 24.32 41.50 3.86
N CYS A 163 24.02 40.53 2.99
CA CYS A 163 23.66 40.80 1.59
C CYS A 163 22.19 41.14 1.36
N ILE A 164 21.29 40.85 2.30
CA ILE A 164 19.84 41.13 2.27
C ILE A 164 19.38 41.68 3.63
N ALA A 165 18.29 42.45 3.65
CA ALA A 165 17.67 42.98 4.86
C ALA A 165 17.30 41.87 5.88
N ARG A 166 17.34 42.19 7.17
CA ARG A 166 17.08 41.19 8.22
C ARG A 166 15.62 40.74 8.23
N GLU A 167 14.73 41.66 7.89
CA GLU A 167 13.29 41.46 7.76
C GLU A 167 12.98 40.42 6.67
N GLU A 168 13.69 40.46 5.54
CA GLU A 168 13.50 39.51 4.43
C GLU A 168 14.08 38.12 4.71
N THR A 169 14.93 37.97 5.74
CA THR A 169 15.52 36.69 6.15
C THR A 169 14.96 36.15 7.47
N GLU A 170 14.01 36.87 8.07
CA GLU A 170 13.33 36.49 9.32
C GLU A 170 12.61 35.14 9.19
N TYR A 171 12.16 34.79 7.98
CA TYR A 171 11.52 33.52 7.70
C TYR A 171 12.37 32.29 8.10
N LEU A 172 13.71 32.43 8.13
CA LEU A 172 14.66 31.39 8.55
C LEU A 172 14.56 31.03 10.05
N GLN A 173 13.91 31.88 10.85
CA GLN A 173 13.70 31.64 12.29
C GLN A 173 12.56 30.63 12.56
N TYR A 174 11.66 30.43 11.59
CA TYR A 174 10.50 29.55 11.73
C TYR A 174 10.84 28.09 11.45
N ALA A 175 11.75 27.49 12.25
CA ALA A 175 12.33 26.17 11.99
C ALA A 175 11.30 25.02 11.77
N ARG A 176 10.13 25.09 12.41
CA ARG A 176 9.05 24.08 12.27
C ARG A 176 8.12 24.31 11.08
N ASP A 177 8.32 25.40 10.35
CA ASP A 177 7.51 25.85 9.23
C ASP A 177 8.34 25.99 7.94
N LEU A 178 9.63 25.64 7.98
CA LEU A 178 10.52 25.65 6.81
C LEU A 178 10.55 24.28 6.13
N ILE A 179 10.47 24.29 4.80
CA ILE A 179 10.61 23.12 3.93
C ILE A 179 11.74 23.33 2.92
N SER A 180 12.27 22.23 2.38
CA SER A 180 13.24 22.23 1.28
C SER A 180 12.53 21.99 -0.05
N LEU A 181 12.77 22.85 -1.04
CA LEU A 181 12.18 22.75 -2.39
C LEU A 181 12.98 21.84 -3.33
N ALA A 182 14.26 21.59 -3.05
CA ALA A 182 15.07 20.73 -3.91
C ALA A 182 14.66 19.26 -3.75
N PRO A 183 14.60 18.48 -4.85
CA PRO A 183 14.39 17.03 -4.79
C PRO A 183 15.51 16.39 -3.98
N ALA A 184 15.17 15.43 -3.12
CA ALA A 184 16.15 14.82 -2.24
C ALA A 184 17.25 14.13 -3.06
N LYS A 185 18.50 14.61 -2.98
CA LYS A 185 19.65 13.70 -3.09
C LYS A 185 19.51 12.70 -1.93
N ASP A 186 18.97 11.53 -2.25
CA ASP A 186 18.92 10.31 -1.45
C ASP A 186 18.96 10.52 0.07
N GLY A 187 17.78 10.85 0.61
CA GLY A 187 17.55 11.22 2.00
C GLY A 187 17.85 10.16 3.07
N ALA A 188 18.38 9.00 2.71
CA ALA A 188 18.77 7.94 3.64
C ALA A 188 20.06 8.28 4.40
N MET A 189 21.11 8.71 3.69
CA MET A 189 22.41 9.04 4.29
C MET A 189 22.37 10.39 5.01
N ALA A 190 21.75 11.42 4.42
CA ALA A 190 21.67 12.75 5.03
C ALA A 190 20.80 12.80 6.31
N SER A 191 19.78 11.93 6.43
CA SER A 191 18.98 11.83 7.66
C SER A 191 19.68 11.05 8.77
N LEU A 192 20.59 10.14 8.43
CA LEU A 192 21.39 9.39 9.38
C LEU A 192 22.51 10.27 9.93
N GLU A 193 23.18 11.04 9.06
CA GLU A 193 24.17 12.05 9.46
C GLU A 193 23.56 13.10 10.37
N SER A 194 22.42 13.70 10.02
CA SER A 194 21.79 14.76 10.85
C SER A 194 21.34 14.25 12.23
N ARG A 195 20.87 13.00 12.35
CA ARG A 195 20.45 12.43 13.64
C ARG A 195 21.62 11.98 14.51
N VAL A 196 22.67 11.44 13.90
CA VAL A 196 23.91 11.10 14.60
C VAL A 196 24.58 12.38 15.08
N GLU A 197 24.64 13.43 14.26
CA GLU A 197 25.26 14.72 14.62
C GLU A 197 24.48 15.48 15.69
N ASP A 198 23.14 15.50 15.67
CA ASP A 198 22.33 16.13 16.73
C ASP A 198 22.49 15.42 18.10
N ILE A 199 22.70 14.09 18.08
CA ILE A 199 23.02 13.31 19.28
C ILE A 199 24.44 13.62 19.74
N PHE A 200 25.41 13.73 18.81
CA PHE A 200 26.80 14.08 19.09
C PHE A 200 26.94 15.49 19.70
N ILE A 201 26.26 16.51 19.16
CA ILE A 201 26.35 17.89 19.67
C ILE A 201 25.71 18.03 21.07
N ARG A 202 24.63 17.28 21.36
CA ARG A 202 24.01 17.26 22.69
C ARG A 202 24.81 16.45 23.71
N PHE A 203 25.45 15.35 23.31
CA PHE A 203 26.26 14.53 24.22
C PHE A 203 27.67 15.09 24.47
N PHE A 204 28.35 15.68 23.47
CA PHE A 204 29.75 16.09 23.59
C PHE A 204 30.00 17.31 24.50
N LYS A 205 29.00 18.15 24.77
CA LYS A 205 29.14 19.26 25.74
C LYS A 205 29.20 18.78 27.20
N GLY A 206 28.64 17.61 27.53
CA GLY A 206 28.66 17.04 28.89
C GLY A 206 29.67 15.92 29.10
N PHE A 207 30.14 15.27 28.03
CA PHE A 207 30.87 14.01 28.12
C PHE A 207 32.39 14.16 28.31
N LEU A 208 32.97 15.33 27.98
CA LEU A 208 34.41 15.60 28.16
C LEU A 208 34.85 15.82 29.62
N GLN A 209 33.92 16.00 30.56
CA GLN A 209 34.23 16.06 32.00
C GLN A 209 34.22 14.69 32.70
N VAL A 210 33.62 13.65 32.08
CA VAL A 210 33.30 12.39 32.78
C VAL A 210 34.23 11.23 32.40
N ILE A 211 34.96 11.31 31.28
CA ILE A 211 35.80 10.19 30.78
C ILE A 211 37.28 10.25 31.23
N ALA A 212 37.62 11.08 32.23
CA ALA A 212 38.92 10.95 32.89
C ALA A 212 39.00 9.70 33.80
N LEU A 213 37.89 9.03 34.09
CA LEU A 213 37.82 7.89 35.01
C LEU A 213 36.93 6.77 34.45
N ARG A 214 37.50 5.92 33.59
CA ARG A 214 37.24 4.46 33.49
C ARG A 214 37.84 3.90 32.19
N ARG A 215 39.10 3.49 32.26
CA ARG A 215 39.60 2.36 31.47
C ARG A 215 39.19 1.08 32.20
N LEU A 216 38.52 0.15 31.51
CA LEU A 216 38.73 -1.31 31.57
C LEU A 216 37.57 -2.06 30.87
N ARG A 217 37.93 -2.80 29.82
CA ARG A 217 37.24 -3.96 29.19
C ARG A 217 35.82 -3.79 28.62
N GLY A 218 35.71 -4.09 27.32
CA GLY A 218 34.55 -4.75 26.70
C GLY A 218 33.47 -3.85 26.09
N LEU A 219 33.59 -3.54 24.80
CA LEU A 219 32.46 -3.06 23.98
C LEU A 219 32.55 -3.60 22.54
N ALA A 220 32.41 -4.91 22.41
CA ALA A 220 31.85 -5.54 21.21
C ALA A 220 30.36 -5.80 21.48
N ALA A 221 29.53 -4.75 21.48
CA ALA A 221 28.07 -4.81 21.37
C ALA A 221 27.49 -3.41 21.51
N LEU A 222 26.96 -2.86 20.40
CA LEU A 222 25.89 -1.87 20.45
C LEU A 222 24.65 -2.48 19.77
N PRO A 223 23.44 -2.29 20.31
CA PRO A 223 22.26 -3.05 19.93
C PRO A 223 21.67 -2.56 18.58
N GLN A 224 21.94 -3.28 17.48
CA GLN A 224 21.56 -2.88 16.11
C GLN A 224 20.13 -3.28 15.65
N LYS A 225 19.36 -4.01 16.48
CA LYS A 225 18.09 -4.65 16.08
C LYS A 225 16.95 -3.67 15.72
N PRO A 226 16.63 -2.63 16.52
CA PRO A 226 15.49 -1.77 16.23
C PRO A 226 15.75 -0.82 15.05
N CYS A 227 17.01 -0.48 14.76
CA CYS A 227 17.33 0.51 13.74
C CYS A 227 17.15 -0.03 12.31
N LYS A 228 17.53 -1.28 12.04
CA LYS A 228 17.41 -1.89 10.70
C LYS A 228 15.95 -2.17 10.32
N LEU A 229 15.17 -2.76 11.22
CA LEU A 229 13.73 -2.99 10.99
C LEU A 229 12.95 -1.67 10.87
N ARG A 230 13.35 -0.62 11.61
CA ARG A 230 12.73 0.70 11.50
C ARG A 230 13.08 1.41 10.20
N ALA A 231 14.33 1.30 9.72
CA ALA A 231 14.71 1.81 8.41
C ALA A 231 13.93 1.12 7.29
N ILE A 232 13.81 -0.21 7.37
CA ILE A 232 13.01 -1.01 6.45
C ILE A 232 11.55 -0.54 6.37
N ARG A 233 10.89 -0.32 7.52
CA ARG A 233 9.50 0.16 7.60
C ARG A 233 9.31 1.58 7.06
N ILE A 234 10.33 2.43 7.18
CA ILE A 234 10.28 3.81 6.66
C ILE A 234 10.22 3.79 5.13
N PHE A 235 11.05 2.97 4.48
CA PHE A 235 11.02 2.85 3.01
C PHE A 235 9.75 2.15 2.49
N GLU A 236 9.17 1.23 3.26
CA GLU A 236 7.84 0.67 2.95
C GLU A 236 6.75 1.73 2.99
N SER A 237 6.69 2.51 4.07
CA SER A 237 5.72 3.60 4.19
C SER A 237 5.89 4.65 3.09
N GLN A 238 7.12 4.88 2.63
CA GLN A 238 7.38 5.75 1.48
C GLN A 238 6.81 5.13 0.20
N PHE A 239 7.11 3.86 -0.09
CA PHE A 239 6.55 3.17 -1.25
C PHE A 239 5.01 3.17 -1.25
N GLU A 240 4.38 2.93 -0.10
CA GLU A 240 2.91 2.93 0.01
C GLU A 240 2.29 4.29 -0.33
N GLN A 241 2.98 5.38 0.03
CA GLN A 241 2.50 6.76 -0.18
C GLN A 241 2.82 7.29 -1.57
N THR A 242 3.98 6.96 -2.13
CA THR A 242 4.48 7.57 -3.37
C THR A 242 4.44 6.64 -4.57
N ARG A 243 4.22 5.33 -4.35
CA ARG A 243 4.36 4.26 -5.36
C ARG A 243 5.74 4.27 -6.06
N ASP A 244 6.75 4.84 -5.41
CA ASP A 244 8.11 4.94 -5.94
C ASP A 244 8.84 3.59 -5.85
N GLU A 245 9.06 2.94 -6.98
CA GLU A 245 9.76 1.66 -7.08
C GLU A 245 11.18 1.71 -6.48
N ASN A 246 11.85 2.87 -6.50
CA ASN A 246 13.18 3.02 -5.91
C ASN A 246 13.16 2.85 -4.39
N ALA A 247 12.07 3.24 -3.72
CA ALA A 247 11.91 3.05 -2.29
C ALA A 247 11.77 1.56 -1.93
N LEU A 248 11.09 0.78 -2.76
CA LEU A 248 10.95 -0.67 -2.58
C LEU A 248 12.28 -1.40 -2.83
N THR A 249 13.01 -1.03 -3.88
CA THR A 249 14.36 -1.56 -4.17
C THR A 249 15.31 -1.30 -3.00
N ARG A 250 15.34 -0.08 -2.46
CA ARG A 250 16.14 0.24 -1.26
C ARG A 250 15.71 -0.54 -0.02
N ALA A 251 14.40 -0.77 0.16
CA ALA A 251 13.91 -1.58 1.27
C ALA A 251 14.38 -3.05 1.15
N ILE A 252 14.45 -3.58 -0.07
CA ILE A 252 14.98 -4.92 -0.37
C ILE A 252 16.48 -4.97 -0.08
N GLU A 253 17.27 -4.00 -0.56
CA GLU A 253 18.71 -3.92 -0.30
C GLU A 253 19.02 -3.88 1.20
N ILE A 254 18.29 -3.08 1.98
CA ILE A 254 18.48 -2.99 3.44
C ILE A 254 18.09 -4.31 4.12
N ALA A 255 17.01 -4.95 3.68
CA ALA A 255 16.62 -6.26 4.20
C ALA A 255 17.66 -7.34 3.87
N GLN A 256 18.21 -7.34 2.66
CA GLN A 256 19.29 -8.23 2.24
C GLN A 256 20.56 -8.01 3.07
N MET A 257 21.00 -6.76 3.23
CA MET A 257 22.15 -6.42 4.08
C MET A 257 21.93 -6.84 5.54
N ALA A 258 20.70 -6.71 6.05
CA ALA A 258 20.37 -7.13 7.41
C ALA A 258 20.45 -8.66 7.58
N VAL A 259 19.99 -9.44 6.59
CA VAL A 259 20.11 -10.90 6.56
C VAL A 259 21.58 -11.31 6.45
N SER A 260 22.35 -10.73 5.53
CA SER A 260 23.77 -11.06 5.34
C SER A 260 24.62 -10.73 6.56
N ALA A 261 24.28 -9.68 7.30
CA ALA A 261 24.98 -9.29 8.53
C ALA A 261 24.53 -10.07 9.79
N SER A 262 23.52 -10.94 9.68
CA SER A 262 23.02 -11.74 10.80
C SER A 262 23.57 -13.16 10.73
N PRO A 263 24.20 -13.69 11.79
CA PRO A 263 24.64 -15.10 11.82
C PRO A 263 23.47 -16.09 11.57
N PRO A 264 23.71 -17.27 10.98
CA PRO A 264 22.69 -18.30 10.73
C PRO A 264 21.88 -18.67 11.99
N ASN A 265 22.56 -18.85 13.13
CA ASN A 265 21.94 -19.25 14.40
C ASN A 265 21.34 -18.07 15.19
N SER A 266 21.23 -16.89 14.58
CA SER A 266 20.69 -15.70 15.25
C SER A 266 19.17 -15.83 15.37
N PRO A 267 18.58 -15.68 16.57
CA PRO A 267 17.12 -15.75 16.76
C PRO A 267 16.36 -14.64 16.02
N ALA A 268 17.06 -13.62 15.52
CA ALA A 268 16.47 -12.55 14.70
C ALA A 268 16.52 -12.81 13.19
N ARG A 269 17.34 -13.77 12.72
CA ARG A 269 17.50 -14.09 11.30
C ARG A 269 16.18 -14.49 10.64
N PRO A 270 15.32 -15.34 11.25
CA PRO A 270 14.06 -15.74 10.62
C PRO A 270 13.09 -14.58 10.37
N VAL A 271 13.05 -13.61 11.30
CA VAL A 271 12.21 -12.41 11.17
C VAL A 271 12.72 -11.53 10.03
N LEU A 272 14.04 -11.41 9.88
CA LEU A 272 14.66 -10.64 8.79
C LEU A 272 14.44 -11.31 7.43
N LEU A 273 14.56 -12.64 7.37
CA LEU A 273 14.30 -13.44 6.17
C LEU A 273 12.83 -13.34 5.74
N ASN A 274 11.88 -13.45 6.67
CA ASN A 274 10.45 -13.24 6.36
C ASN A 274 10.17 -11.80 5.89
N THR A 275 10.87 -10.82 6.45
CA THR A 275 10.76 -9.41 6.03
C THR A 275 11.28 -9.21 4.60
N LEU A 276 12.44 -9.78 4.26
CA LEU A 276 13.00 -9.75 2.91
C LEU A 276 12.06 -10.46 1.92
N SER A 277 11.58 -11.64 2.29
CA SER A 277 10.64 -12.44 1.50
C SER A 277 9.37 -11.65 1.12
N ASN A 278 8.75 -10.97 2.09
CA ASN A 278 7.55 -10.15 1.82
C ASN A 278 7.81 -9.00 0.84
N LYS A 279 9.02 -8.43 0.84
CA LYS A 279 9.37 -7.35 -0.09
C LYS A 279 9.62 -7.84 -1.49
N LEU A 280 10.33 -8.96 -1.62
CA LEU A 280 10.54 -9.62 -2.90
C LEU A 280 9.19 -10.02 -3.52
N LEU A 281 8.25 -10.51 -2.72
CA LEU A 281 6.87 -10.73 -3.15
C LEU A 281 6.18 -9.44 -3.62
N ARG A 282 6.38 -8.33 -2.90
CA ARG A 282 5.81 -7.03 -3.29
C ARG A 282 6.39 -6.51 -4.59
N GLN A 283 7.70 -6.63 -4.80
CA GLN A 283 8.38 -6.26 -6.04
C GLN A 283 7.87 -7.12 -7.20
N TYR A 284 7.71 -8.43 -6.98
CA TYR A 284 7.12 -9.33 -7.96
C TYR A 284 5.73 -8.86 -8.41
N LYS A 285 4.86 -8.45 -7.47
CA LYS A 285 3.51 -7.96 -7.79
C LYS A 285 3.50 -6.69 -8.64
N ILE A 286 4.61 -5.94 -8.69
CA ILE A 286 4.76 -4.70 -9.45
C ILE A 286 5.41 -4.97 -10.80
N SER A 287 6.57 -5.65 -10.80
CA SER A 287 7.38 -5.83 -12.00
C SER A 287 7.07 -7.11 -12.78
N GLY A 288 6.41 -8.10 -12.17
CA GLY A 288 6.20 -9.43 -12.74
C GLY A 288 7.46 -10.28 -12.86
N GLY A 289 8.61 -9.81 -12.36
CA GLY A 289 9.90 -10.49 -12.52
C GLY A 289 9.99 -11.82 -11.76
N ILE A 290 10.11 -12.94 -12.47
CA ILE A 290 10.13 -14.31 -11.91
C ILE A 290 11.21 -14.49 -10.82
N GLU A 291 12.35 -13.83 -10.96
CA GLU A 291 13.45 -13.92 -9.97
C GLU A 291 13.05 -13.39 -8.59
N HIS A 292 12.13 -12.42 -8.52
CA HIS A 292 11.66 -11.89 -7.24
C HIS A 292 10.73 -12.87 -6.51
N ILE A 293 9.88 -13.61 -7.23
CA ILE A 293 9.05 -14.64 -6.59
C ILE A 293 9.91 -15.84 -6.15
N ARG A 294 10.91 -16.24 -6.95
CA ARG A 294 11.89 -17.28 -6.55
C ARG A 294 12.67 -16.88 -5.31
N GLY A 295 13.22 -15.66 -5.29
CA GLY A 295 13.92 -15.13 -4.11
C GLY A 295 13.02 -15.00 -2.88
N SER A 296 11.75 -14.62 -3.08
CA SER A 296 10.75 -14.57 -2.01
C SER A 296 10.49 -15.95 -1.40
N VAL A 297 10.34 -16.99 -2.23
CA VAL A 297 10.17 -18.37 -1.77
C VAL A 297 11.41 -18.86 -1.05
N ALA A 298 12.60 -18.74 -1.65
CA ALA A 298 13.85 -19.21 -1.06
C ALA A 298 14.12 -18.59 0.33
N THR A 299 13.88 -17.29 0.48
CA THR A 299 14.05 -16.61 1.77
C THR A 299 12.96 -16.95 2.78
N ALA A 300 11.75 -17.34 2.36
CA ALA A 300 10.73 -17.85 3.26
C ALA A 300 11.05 -19.26 3.78
N GLU A 301 11.59 -20.13 2.92
CA GLU A 301 12.03 -21.48 3.30
C GLU A 301 13.23 -21.42 4.24
N GLU A 302 14.22 -20.56 3.97
CA GLU A 302 15.37 -20.38 4.87
C GLU A 302 14.94 -19.87 6.26
N ALA A 303 13.91 -19.02 6.32
CA ALA A 303 13.36 -18.55 7.59
C ALA A 303 12.75 -19.70 8.41
N LEU A 304 12.20 -20.70 7.72
CA LEU A 304 11.56 -21.87 8.33
C LEU A 304 12.59 -22.85 8.89
N ASP A 305 13.65 -23.13 8.13
CA ASP A 305 14.74 -24.04 8.56
C ASP A 305 15.43 -23.56 9.85
N SER A 306 15.29 -22.27 10.16
CA SER A 306 15.90 -21.60 11.31
C SER A 306 14.99 -21.50 12.55
N LEU A 307 13.76 -22.04 12.53
CA LEU A 307 12.77 -21.90 13.61
C LEU A 307 12.03 -23.20 13.98
N PRO A 308 11.48 -23.28 15.20
CA PRO A 308 10.50 -24.31 15.52
C PRO A 308 9.19 -24.12 14.73
N PRO A 309 8.47 -25.22 14.42
CA PRO A 309 7.29 -25.24 13.53
C PRO A 309 6.09 -24.41 14.04
N SER A 310 6.10 -23.94 15.28
CA SER A 310 5.02 -23.17 15.93
C SER A 310 4.88 -21.70 15.51
N THR A 311 5.54 -21.26 14.46
CA THR A 311 5.64 -19.83 14.09
C THR A 311 4.64 -19.48 12.97
N CYS A 312 4.24 -18.21 12.76
CA CYS A 312 3.33 -17.81 11.66
C CYS A 312 3.94 -17.87 10.24
N ILE A 313 5.17 -18.34 10.12
CA ILE A 313 5.96 -18.36 8.88
C ILE A 313 5.52 -19.43 7.87
N PRO A 314 5.10 -20.65 8.25
CA PRO A 314 4.61 -21.66 7.31
C PRO A 314 3.40 -21.19 6.48
N HIS A 315 2.43 -20.51 7.10
CA HIS A 315 1.28 -19.95 6.38
C HIS A 315 1.69 -18.91 5.33
N ASN A 316 2.59 -17.98 5.69
CA ASN A 316 3.10 -16.98 4.76
C ASN A 316 3.95 -17.59 3.64
N CYS A 317 4.64 -18.69 3.93
CA CYS A 317 5.42 -19.46 2.95
C CYS A 317 4.48 -20.18 1.97
N ALA A 318 3.44 -20.86 2.46
CA ALA A 318 2.43 -21.53 1.65
C ALA A 318 1.79 -20.58 0.62
N SER A 319 1.37 -19.38 1.04
CA SER A 319 0.79 -18.39 0.11
C SER A 319 1.78 -17.88 -0.96
N LYS A 320 3.09 -17.89 -0.69
CA LYS A 320 4.12 -17.51 -1.68
C LYS A 320 4.40 -18.63 -2.67
N LEU A 321 4.45 -19.86 -2.18
CA LEU A 321 4.61 -21.07 -2.99
C LEU A 321 3.43 -21.25 -3.95
N ASP A 322 2.21 -20.95 -3.48
CA ASP A 322 1.01 -20.96 -4.31
C ASP A 322 1.05 -19.91 -5.43
N LEU A 323 1.45 -18.68 -5.10
CA LEU A 323 1.62 -17.64 -6.11
C LEU A 323 2.74 -17.98 -7.10
N ALA A 324 3.80 -18.66 -6.65
CA ALA A 324 4.86 -19.14 -7.53
C ALA A 324 4.30 -20.17 -8.53
N PHE A 325 3.51 -21.13 -8.04
CA PHE A 325 2.83 -22.13 -8.87
C PHE A 325 1.91 -21.49 -9.93
N ASP A 326 1.06 -20.51 -9.55
CA ASP A 326 0.16 -19.79 -10.47
C ASP A 326 0.87 -19.12 -11.65
N ARG A 327 2.20 -18.93 -11.55
CA ARG A 327 3.01 -18.25 -12.55
C ARG A 327 3.78 -19.23 -13.42
N ASN A 328 3.22 -20.43 -13.56
CA ASN A 328 3.76 -21.55 -14.33
C ASN A 328 5.18 -21.91 -13.91
N LEU A 329 5.48 -21.76 -12.61
CA LEU A 329 6.67 -22.38 -12.02
C LEU A 329 6.39 -23.86 -11.73
N ASP A 330 7.39 -24.55 -11.21
CA ASP A 330 7.35 -26.00 -10.99
C ASP A 330 6.15 -26.47 -10.13
N SER A 331 5.50 -27.55 -10.55
CA SER A 331 4.50 -28.30 -9.77
C SER A 331 4.95 -28.66 -8.35
N GLN A 332 6.26 -28.79 -8.12
CA GLN A 332 6.83 -29.01 -6.78
C GLN A 332 6.49 -27.89 -5.80
N TYR A 333 6.31 -26.65 -6.27
CA TYR A 333 5.91 -25.54 -5.40
C TYR A 333 4.51 -25.74 -4.82
N LEU A 334 3.58 -26.31 -5.56
CA LEU A 334 2.23 -26.61 -5.06
C LEU A 334 2.26 -27.70 -3.99
N LEU A 335 3.01 -28.78 -4.22
CA LEU A 335 3.20 -29.85 -3.22
C LEU A 335 3.82 -29.30 -1.94
N ARG A 336 4.82 -28.44 -2.07
CA ARG A 336 5.47 -27.78 -0.93
C ARG A 336 4.50 -26.83 -0.22
N ALA A 337 3.68 -26.08 -0.95
CA ALA A 337 2.68 -25.18 -0.38
C ALA A 337 1.67 -25.93 0.50
N VAL A 338 1.21 -27.09 0.04
CA VAL A 338 0.27 -27.96 0.78
C VAL A 338 0.91 -28.44 2.08
N ILE A 339 2.15 -28.95 2.03
CA ILE A 339 2.89 -29.37 3.24
C ILE A 339 2.99 -28.21 4.24
N MET A 340 3.36 -27.02 3.77
CA MET A 340 3.51 -25.84 4.62
C MET A 340 2.19 -25.35 5.23
N ALA A 341 1.10 -25.43 4.47
CA ALA A 341 -0.23 -25.11 4.98
C ALA A 341 -0.69 -26.12 6.03
N GLN A 342 -0.39 -27.41 5.84
CA GLN A 342 -0.68 -28.45 6.83
C GLN A 342 0.11 -28.23 8.13
N GLU A 343 1.42 -27.98 8.04
CA GLU A 343 2.25 -27.64 9.20
C GLU A 343 1.75 -26.38 9.92
N ALA A 344 1.26 -25.38 9.17
CA ALA A 344 0.62 -24.21 9.75
C ALA A 344 -0.63 -24.60 10.55
N VAL A 345 -1.49 -25.46 10.02
CA VAL A 345 -2.70 -25.93 10.73
C VAL A 345 -2.32 -26.68 12.00
N ASP A 346 -1.41 -27.65 11.90
CA ASP A 346 -0.99 -28.53 13.00
C ASP A 346 -0.32 -27.77 14.15
N SER A 347 0.40 -26.70 13.81
CA SER A 347 1.09 -25.85 14.77
C SER A 347 0.22 -24.78 15.42
N THR A 348 -1.03 -24.63 14.99
CA THR A 348 -1.96 -23.65 15.57
C THR A 348 -2.49 -24.20 16.89
N ASN A 349 -2.46 -23.38 17.95
CA ASN A 349 -3.12 -23.73 19.20
C ASN A 349 -4.62 -23.98 18.93
N ALA A 350 -5.14 -25.11 19.42
CA ALA A 350 -6.54 -25.48 19.27
C ALA A 350 -7.52 -24.42 19.81
N HIS A 351 -7.07 -23.56 20.74
CA HIS A 351 -7.89 -22.49 21.33
C HIS A 351 -7.90 -21.19 20.49
N ASP A 352 -7.08 -21.07 19.45
CA ASP A 352 -7.08 -19.91 18.53
C ASP A 352 -7.90 -20.23 17.27
N GLU A 353 -9.21 -20.40 17.47
CA GLU A 353 -10.17 -20.88 16.47
C GLU A 353 -10.19 -19.99 15.22
N VAL A 354 -10.09 -18.67 15.37
CA VAL A 354 -10.11 -17.72 14.24
C VAL A 354 -8.88 -17.89 13.36
N LYS A 355 -7.67 -18.01 13.93
CA LYS A 355 -6.45 -18.25 13.14
C LYS A 355 -6.45 -19.64 12.53
N ARG A 356 -6.94 -20.64 13.26
CA ARG A 356 -7.06 -22.01 12.76
C ARG A 356 -7.99 -22.06 11.55
N ALA A 357 -9.14 -21.39 11.61
CA ALA A 357 -10.07 -21.28 10.50
C ALA A 357 -9.42 -20.68 9.24
N GLY A 358 -8.67 -19.58 9.38
CA GLY A 358 -7.96 -18.97 8.25
C GLY A 358 -6.86 -19.86 7.64
N ARG A 359 -6.16 -20.66 8.46
CA ARG A 359 -5.15 -21.60 7.98
C ARG A 359 -5.77 -22.81 7.27
N LEU A 360 -6.89 -23.32 7.78
CA LEU A 360 -7.67 -24.40 7.17
C LEU A 360 -8.29 -23.98 5.84
N ASP A 361 -8.76 -22.74 5.72
CA ASP A 361 -9.26 -22.20 4.45
C ASP A 361 -8.18 -22.20 3.37
N ASN A 362 -6.99 -21.68 3.71
CA ASN A 362 -5.84 -21.69 2.81
C ASN A 362 -5.45 -23.14 2.41
N LEU A 363 -5.39 -24.06 3.38
CA LEU A 363 -5.14 -25.47 3.10
C LEU A 363 -6.19 -26.06 2.13
N GLY A 364 -7.48 -25.76 2.33
CA GLY A 364 -8.56 -26.19 1.44
C GLY A 364 -8.39 -25.68 0.00
N ILE A 365 -7.99 -24.42 -0.18
CA ILE A 365 -7.70 -23.83 -1.50
C ILE A 365 -6.52 -24.53 -2.18
N LEU A 366 -5.45 -24.81 -1.44
CA LEU A 366 -4.25 -25.47 -1.99
C LEU A 366 -4.53 -26.93 -2.38
N LEU A 367 -5.26 -27.66 -1.53
CA LEU A 367 -5.68 -29.03 -1.83
C LEU A 367 -6.63 -29.06 -3.04
N ARG A 368 -7.50 -28.06 -3.21
CA ARG A 368 -8.33 -27.91 -4.42
C ARG A 368 -7.46 -27.83 -5.67
N ARG A 369 -6.46 -26.95 -5.67
CA ARG A 369 -5.52 -26.77 -6.79
C ARG A 369 -4.72 -28.06 -7.06
N GLN A 370 -4.30 -28.75 -6.00
CA GLN A 370 -3.60 -30.04 -6.13
C GLN A 370 -4.53 -31.11 -6.74
N TYR A 371 -5.80 -31.16 -6.35
CA TYR A 371 -6.80 -32.02 -6.97
C TYR A 371 -7.02 -31.66 -8.44
N GLU A 372 -7.08 -30.37 -8.79
CA GLU A 372 -7.24 -29.94 -10.17
C GLU A 372 -6.13 -30.49 -11.09
N GLN A 373 -4.91 -30.62 -10.58
CA GLN A 373 -3.78 -31.23 -11.29
C GLN A 373 -3.75 -32.76 -11.26
N SER A 374 -3.93 -33.35 -10.07
CA SER A 374 -3.73 -34.79 -9.85
C SER A 374 -4.97 -35.63 -10.15
N LYS A 375 -6.16 -35.04 -10.04
CA LYS A 375 -7.48 -35.70 -10.01
C LYS A 375 -7.57 -36.80 -8.94
N ASP A 376 -6.76 -36.72 -7.88
CA ASP A 376 -6.79 -37.68 -6.77
C ASP A 376 -7.95 -37.39 -5.81
N ALA A 377 -8.88 -38.35 -5.70
CA ALA A 377 -10.05 -38.24 -4.84
C ALA A 377 -9.70 -38.05 -3.35
N GLY A 378 -8.61 -38.65 -2.87
CA GLY A 378 -8.19 -38.50 -1.46
C GLY A 378 -7.79 -37.07 -1.11
N VAL A 379 -7.21 -36.35 -2.08
CA VAL A 379 -6.86 -34.93 -1.94
C VAL A 379 -8.13 -34.07 -1.87
N LEU A 380 -9.14 -34.37 -2.68
CA LEU A 380 -10.42 -33.66 -2.68
C LEU A 380 -11.19 -33.86 -1.36
N ASP A 381 -11.20 -35.09 -0.82
CA ASP A 381 -11.80 -35.36 0.49
C ASP A 381 -11.10 -34.57 1.61
N GLY A 382 -9.76 -34.47 1.55
CA GLY A 382 -8.97 -33.63 2.45
C GLY A 382 -9.33 -32.14 2.34
N ALA A 383 -9.51 -31.64 1.12
CA ALA A 383 -9.90 -30.25 0.86
C ALA A 383 -11.27 -29.92 1.46
N ILE A 384 -12.25 -30.80 1.26
CA ILE A 384 -13.61 -30.64 1.80
C ILE A 384 -13.59 -30.67 3.32
N LYS A 385 -12.84 -31.60 3.91
CA LYS A 385 -12.69 -31.69 5.36
C LYS A 385 -12.11 -30.40 5.96
N ALA A 386 -11.03 -29.89 5.37
CA ALA A 386 -10.40 -28.65 5.82
C ALA A 386 -11.34 -27.44 5.66
N SER A 387 -12.05 -27.35 4.53
CA SER A 387 -13.00 -26.26 4.26
C SER A 387 -14.22 -26.29 5.20
N ARG A 388 -14.78 -27.48 5.49
CA ARG A 388 -15.86 -27.63 6.48
C ARG A 388 -15.41 -27.24 7.89
N GLU A 389 -14.22 -27.67 8.31
CA GLU A 389 -13.67 -27.29 9.62
C GLU A 389 -13.46 -25.76 9.68
N SER A 390 -12.91 -25.15 8.63
CA SER A 390 -12.77 -23.70 8.50
C SER A 390 -14.10 -22.96 8.68
N VAL A 391 -15.15 -23.36 7.96
CA VAL A 391 -16.48 -22.76 8.08
C VAL A 391 -17.03 -22.91 9.50
N SER A 392 -16.86 -24.09 10.12
CA SER A 392 -17.37 -24.35 11.48
C SER A 392 -16.71 -23.51 12.57
N LEU A 393 -15.41 -23.21 12.41
CA LEU A 393 -14.62 -22.41 13.35
C LEU A 393 -14.75 -20.90 13.11
N THR A 394 -15.47 -20.48 12.06
CA THR A 394 -15.66 -19.06 11.74
C THR A 394 -16.89 -18.50 12.45
N PRO A 395 -16.73 -17.51 13.34
CA PRO A 395 -17.88 -16.93 14.04
C PRO A 395 -18.89 -16.28 13.07
N PRO A 396 -20.21 -16.34 13.37
CA PRO A 396 -21.21 -15.61 12.61
C PRO A 396 -20.90 -14.10 12.57
N GLY A 397 -21.03 -13.48 11.40
CA GLY A 397 -20.77 -12.04 11.20
C GLY A 397 -19.33 -11.67 10.82
N TYR A 398 -18.40 -12.63 10.77
CA TYR A 398 -17.09 -12.40 10.15
C TYR A 398 -17.22 -12.23 8.64
N ILE A 399 -16.52 -11.24 8.08
CA ILE A 399 -16.60 -10.88 6.66
C ILE A 399 -16.14 -12.05 5.77
N GLU A 400 -15.14 -12.80 6.22
CA GLU A 400 -14.56 -13.93 5.50
C GLU A 400 -15.44 -15.20 5.51
N LEU A 401 -16.56 -15.23 6.25
CA LEU A 401 -17.45 -16.39 6.26
C LEU A 401 -18.07 -16.64 4.88
N GLY A 402 -18.38 -15.57 4.13
CA GLY A 402 -18.92 -15.67 2.77
C GLY A 402 -17.95 -16.35 1.80
N SER A 403 -16.69 -15.90 1.75
CA SER A 403 -15.67 -16.48 0.87
C SER A 403 -15.32 -17.93 1.24
N ARG A 404 -15.25 -18.26 2.55
CA ARG A 404 -15.05 -19.64 3.03
C ARG A 404 -16.15 -20.59 2.58
N ARG A 405 -17.41 -20.19 2.70
CA ARG A 405 -18.56 -20.97 2.22
C ARG A 405 -18.58 -21.10 0.69
N SER A 406 -18.16 -20.07 -0.04
CA SER A 406 -18.00 -20.14 -1.50
C SER A 406 -16.93 -21.17 -1.92
N THR A 407 -15.82 -21.23 -1.16
CA THR A 407 -14.79 -22.26 -1.36
C THR A 407 -15.34 -23.67 -1.11
N LEU A 408 -16.08 -23.87 -0.02
CA LEU A 408 -16.74 -25.15 0.29
C LEU A 408 -17.73 -25.55 -0.82
N SER A 409 -18.55 -24.60 -1.28
CA SER A 409 -19.50 -24.79 -2.40
C SER A 409 -18.80 -25.28 -3.67
N SER A 410 -17.64 -24.69 -4.01
CA SER A 410 -16.86 -25.13 -5.17
C SER A 410 -16.30 -26.54 -5.02
N LEU A 411 -15.78 -26.88 -3.84
CA LEU A 411 -15.25 -28.22 -3.55
C LEU A 411 -16.32 -29.32 -3.61
N LEU A 412 -17.50 -29.04 -3.06
CA LEU A 412 -18.66 -29.95 -3.12
C LEU A 412 -19.14 -30.17 -4.56
N SER A 413 -19.11 -29.13 -5.39
CA SER A 413 -19.40 -29.25 -6.83
C SER A 413 -18.40 -30.18 -7.54
N MET A 414 -17.11 -30.11 -7.20
CA MET A 414 -16.10 -31.03 -7.74
C MET A 414 -16.33 -32.46 -7.27
N GLN A 415 -16.75 -32.65 -6.01
CA GLN A 415 -17.07 -33.96 -5.47
C GLN A 415 -18.30 -34.57 -6.14
N PHE A 416 -19.30 -33.75 -6.46
CA PHE A 416 -20.41 -34.18 -7.31
C PHE A 416 -19.89 -34.62 -8.69
N GLU A 417 -19.00 -33.87 -9.33
CA GLU A 417 -18.46 -34.26 -10.63
C GLU A 417 -17.70 -35.59 -10.57
N HIS A 418 -16.99 -35.86 -9.47
CA HIS A 418 -16.26 -37.11 -9.27
C HIS A 418 -17.20 -38.29 -8.95
N THR A 419 -18.12 -38.12 -8.00
CA THR A 419 -18.94 -39.20 -7.45
C THR A 419 -20.30 -39.39 -8.13
N LYS A 420 -20.76 -38.37 -8.86
CA LYS A 420 -22.12 -38.22 -9.40
C LYS A 420 -23.23 -38.30 -8.35
N ASN A 421 -22.91 -38.17 -7.06
CA ASN A 421 -23.89 -38.19 -5.98
C ASN A 421 -24.57 -36.80 -5.86
N PRO A 422 -25.88 -36.68 -6.19
CA PRO A 422 -26.57 -35.40 -6.26
C PRO A 422 -26.60 -34.63 -4.93
N SER A 423 -26.52 -35.31 -3.79
CA SER A 423 -26.49 -34.64 -2.48
C SER A 423 -25.35 -33.62 -2.33
N TYR A 424 -24.19 -33.88 -2.95
CA TYR A 424 -23.08 -32.92 -2.95
C TYR A 424 -23.38 -31.67 -3.80
N LEU A 425 -24.15 -31.81 -4.88
CA LEU A 425 -24.56 -30.67 -5.70
C LEU A 425 -25.60 -29.81 -4.98
N ASP A 426 -26.54 -30.44 -4.27
CA ASP A 426 -27.52 -29.73 -3.45
C ASP A 426 -26.84 -28.98 -2.29
N GLU A 427 -25.90 -29.62 -1.59
CA GLU A 427 -25.09 -28.97 -0.54
C GLU A 427 -24.25 -27.83 -1.13
N ALA A 428 -23.65 -28.02 -2.32
CA ALA A 428 -22.89 -26.98 -3.00
C ALA A 428 -23.76 -25.74 -3.30
N ILE A 429 -25.00 -25.93 -3.76
CA ILE A 429 -25.93 -24.83 -4.02
C ILE A 429 -26.28 -24.11 -2.71
N GLN A 430 -26.63 -24.85 -1.66
CA GLN A 430 -26.97 -24.27 -0.36
C GLN A 430 -25.82 -23.43 0.24
N GLU A 431 -24.59 -23.94 0.16
CA GLU A 431 -23.40 -23.20 0.60
C GLU A 431 -23.13 -21.96 -0.25
N GLY A 432 -23.35 -22.05 -1.56
CA GLY A 432 -23.20 -20.92 -2.48
C GLY A 432 -24.24 -19.82 -2.26
N GLU A 433 -25.49 -20.18 -1.97
CA GLU A 433 -26.55 -19.22 -1.60
C GLU A 433 -26.26 -18.54 -0.27
N THR A 434 -25.79 -19.30 0.71
CA THR A 434 -25.40 -18.75 2.01
C THR A 434 -24.23 -17.78 1.86
N ALA A 435 -23.22 -18.13 1.06
CA ALA A 435 -22.10 -17.24 0.74
C ALA A 435 -22.57 -15.93 0.08
N MET A 436 -23.49 -16.01 -0.88
CA MET A 436 -24.08 -14.87 -1.57
C MET A 436 -24.88 -13.95 -0.64
N GLY A 437 -25.61 -14.51 0.33
CA GLY A 437 -26.36 -13.74 1.32
C GLY A 437 -25.48 -13.02 2.34
N LEU A 438 -24.27 -13.52 2.59
CA LEU A 438 -23.30 -12.92 3.51
C LEU A 438 -22.42 -11.84 2.84
N THR A 439 -22.35 -11.81 1.50
CA THR A 439 -21.43 -10.95 0.75
C THR A 439 -22.15 -9.67 0.29
N PRO A 440 -21.70 -8.45 0.70
CA PRO A 440 -22.32 -7.19 0.28
C PRO A 440 -22.33 -6.98 -1.25
N GLN A 441 -23.29 -6.19 -1.75
CA GLN A 441 -23.50 -5.99 -3.19
C GLN A 441 -22.30 -5.38 -3.94
N GLY A 442 -21.52 -4.52 -3.28
CA GLY A 442 -20.33 -3.87 -3.86
C GLY A 442 -19.02 -4.63 -3.67
N HIS A 443 -19.04 -5.88 -3.21
CA HIS A 443 -17.83 -6.66 -2.99
C HIS A 443 -17.25 -7.20 -4.31
N SER A 444 -15.93 -7.10 -4.49
CA SER A 444 -15.25 -7.47 -5.74
C SER A 444 -15.43 -8.94 -6.14
N GLU A 445 -15.61 -9.84 -5.18
CA GLU A 445 -15.78 -11.29 -5.43
C GLU A 445 -17.22 -11.69 -5.78
N ARG A 446 -18.20 -10.77 -5.68
CA ARG A 446 -19.62 -11.11 -5.86
C ARG A 446 -19.93 -11.63 -7.26
N LEU A 447 -19.27 -11.08 -8.28
CA LEU A 447 -19.46 -11.51 -9.68
C LEU A 447 -19.06 -12.99 -9.87
N ASP A 448 -17.94 -13.40 -9.30
CA ASP A 448 -17.47 -14.79 -9.38
C ASP A 448 -18.41 -15.74 -8.64
N MET A 449 -18.92 -15.33 -7.47
CA MET A 449 -19.90 -16.12 -6.72
C MET A 449 -21.21 -16.32 -7.50
N LEU A 450 -21.73 -15.27 -8.16
CA LEU A 450 -22.91 -15.35 -9.02
C LEU A 450 -22.72 -16.34 -10.17
N ASN A 451 -21.58 -16.24 -10.87
CA ASN A 451 -21.25 -17.14 -11.98
C ASN A 451 -21.10 -18.59 -11.52
N ASN A 452 -20.44 -18.82 -10.39
CA ASN A 452 -20.25 -20.16 -9.84
C ASN A 452 -21.56 -20.81 -9.37
N LEU A 453 -22.46 -20.02 -8.78
CA LEU A 453 -23.78 -20.48 -8.35
C LEU A 453 -24.69 -20.75 -9.55
N ARG A 454 -24.70 -19.85 -10.55
CA ARG A 454 -25.41 -20.04 -11.83
C ARG A 454 -25.02 -21.37 -12.49
N ASN A 455 -23.72 -21.66 -12.57
CA ASN A 455 -23.24 -22.88 -13.20
C ASN A 455 -23.71 -24.15 -12.44
N LYS A 456 -23.82 -24.10 -11.11
CA LYS A 456 -24.36 -25.21 -10.30
C LYS A 456 -25.85 -25.44 -10.55
N TYR A 457 -26.62 -24.36 -10.63
CA TYR A 457 -28.03 -24.40 -11.00
C TYR A 457 -28.23 -24.99 -12.41
N GLN A 458 -27.45 -24.54 -13.40
CA GLN A 458 -27.47 -25.14 -14.74
C GLN A 458 -27.12 -26.63 -14.72
N LEU A 459 -26.10 -27.02 -13.95
CA LEU A 459 -25.66 -28.40 -13.83
C LEU A 459 -26.76 -29.29 -13.21
N ARG A 460 -27.42 -28.82 -12.15
CA ARG A 460 -28.53 -29.55 -11.52
C ARG A 460 -29.71 -29.68 -12.46
N HIS A 461 -30.09 -28.59 -13.15
CA HIS A 461 -31.12 -28.62 -14.18
C HIS A 461 -30.85 -29.67 -15.27
N ILE A 462 -29.62 -29.73 -15.81
CA ILE A 462 -29.26 -30.71 -16.84
C ILE A 462 -29.48 -32.16 -16.35
N LYS A 463 -29.43 -32.39 -15.02
CA LYS A 463 -29.61 -33.71 -14.42
C LYS A 463 -31.04 -34.03 -13.99
N THR A 464 -31.76 -33.04 -13.48
CA THR A 464 -33.10 -33.23 -12.88
C THR A 464 -34.23 -32.79 -13.80
N GLY A 465 -33.96 -31.87 -14.72
CA GLY A 465 -34.98 -31.17 -15.50
C GLY A 465 -35.78 -30.15 -14.70
N ASP A 466 -35.38 -29.82 -13.46
CA ASP A 466 -36.13 -28.87 -12.61
C ASP A 466 -36.15 -27.47 -13.25
N GLN A 467 -37.35 -26.93 -13.44
CA GLN A 467 -37.56 -25.60 -14.03
C GLN A 467 -37.05 -24.48 -13.11
N ASN A 468 -37.18 -24.65 -11.80
CA ASN A 468 -36.75 -23.64 -10.82
C ASN A 468 -35.24 -23.36 -10.89
N ASP A 469 -34.47 -24.37 -11.32
CA ASP A 469 -33.03 -24.26 -11.48
C ASP A 469 -32.65 -23.38 -12.68
N VAL A 470 -33.38 -23.47 -13.79
CA VAL A 470 -33.17 -22.59 -14.96
C VAL A 470 -33.55 -21.16 -14.62
N ASP A 471 -34.66 -20.96 -13.93
CA ASP A 471 -35.13 -19.65 -13.51
C ASP A 471 -34.11 -18.98 -12.56
N SER A 472 -33.55 -19.77 -11.62
CA SER A 472 -32.49 -19.31 -10.73
C SER A 472 -31.21 -18.96 -11.49
N ALA A 473 -30.81 -19.77 -12.47
CA ALA A 473 -29.65 -19.47 -13.32
C ALA A 473 -29.84 -18.18 -14.14
N ILE A 474 -31.03 -17.96 -14.71
CA ILE A 474 -31.38 -16.73 -15.46
C ILE A 474 -31.33 -15.51 -14.53
N ARG A 475 -31.92 -15.61 -13.33
CA ARG A 475 -31.90 -14.52 -12.33
C ARG A 475 -30.48 -14.12 -11.96
N LEU A 476 -29.62 -15.11 -11.67
CA LEU A 476 -28.21 -14.88 -11.30
C LEU A 476 -27.39 -14.30 -12.45
N ALA A 477 -27.61 -14.77 -13.69
CA ALA A 477 -26.97 -14.20 -14.87
C ALA A 477 -27.38 -12.74 -15.10
N GLY A 478 -28.65 -12.41 -14.92
CA GLY A 478 -29.14 -11.03 -14.98
C GLY A 478 -28.55 -10.14 -13.88
N GLU A 479 -28.31 -10.67 -12.68
CA GLU A 479 -27.61 -9.93 -11.62
C GLU A 479 -26.13 -9.70 -11.94
N ALA A 480 -25.43 -10.70 -12.46
CA ALA A 480 -24.04 -10.59 -12.88
C ALA A 480 -23.84 -9.47 -13.92
N ILE A 481 -24.72 -9.43 -14.94
CA ILE A 481 -24.70 -8.40 -15.99
C ILE A 481 -24.93 -6.99 -15.42
N ARG A 482 -25.79 -6.83 -14.40
CA ARG A 482 -26.02 -5.53 -13.74
C ARG A 482 -24.81 -5.03 -12.95
N LEU A 483 -23.94 -5.92 -12.48
CA LEU A 483 -22.75 -5.56 -11.70
C LEU A 483 -21.56 -5.14 -12.57
N MET A 484 -21.51 -5.57 -13.83
CA MET A 484 -20.46 -5.16 -14.76
C MET A 484 -20.78 -3.72 -15.22
N GLU A 485 -19.98 -2.72 -14.87
CA GLU A 485 -20.18 -1.30 -15.28
C GLU A 485 -20.20 -1.12 -16.82
N GLU A 486 -20.63 0.07 -17.26
CA GLU A 486 -21.19 0.50 -18.57
C GLU A 486 -20.52 0.07 -19.91
N ASP A 487 -19.40 -0.65 -19.92
CA ASP A 487 -18.75 -1.05 -21.17
C ASP A 487 -19.44 -2.29 -21.77
N ALA A 488 -20.36 -2.04 -22.71
CA ALA A 488 -21.21 -3.06 -23.35
C ALA A 488 -20.40 -4.25 -23.91
N ALA A 489 -19.16 -4.03 -24.35
CA ALA A 489 -18.34 -5.10 -24.90
C ALA A 489 -17.73 -6.04 -23.86
N GLN A 490 -17.54 -5.59 -22.62
CA GLN A 490 -17.15 -6.50 -21.54
C GLN A 490 -18.33 -7.40 -21.15
N ARG A 491 -19.57 -6.95 -21.39
CA ARG A 491 -20.81 -7.72 -21.12
C ARG A 491 -21.15 -8.73 -22.22
N SER A 492 -20.64 -8.57 -23.45
CA SER A 492 -21.05 -9.40 -24.59
C SER A 492 -20.96 -10.92 -24.35
N PRO A 493 -19.89 -11.49 -23.75
CA PRO A 493 -19.83 -12.93 -23.48
C PRO A 493 -20.92 -13.40 -22.49
N ASP A 494 -21.22 -12.60 -21.48
CA ASP A 494 -22.25 -12.93 -20.48
C ASP A 494 -23.66 -12.75 -21.02
N LEU A 495 -23.88 -11.76 -21.90
CA LEU A 495 -25.13 -11.59 -22.63
C LEU A 495 -25.39 -12.77 -23.59
N VAL A 496 -24.36 -13.31 -24.25
CA VAL A 496 -24.47 -14.54 -25.05
C VAL A 496 -24.86 -15.73 -24.16
N ASN A 497 -24.24 -15.87 -23.00
CA ASN A 497 -24.58 -16.96 -22.06
C ASN A 497 -26.02 -16.85 -21.53
N LEU A 498 -26.50 -15.63 -21.24
CA LEU A 498 -27.89 -15.38 -20.84
C LEU A 498 -28.87 -15.70 -21.98
N THR A 499 -28.52 -15.34 -23.22
CA THR A 499 -29.31 -15.67 -24.41
C THR A 499 -29.44 -17.19 -24.57
N GLU A 500 -28.35 -17.94 -24.36
CA GLU A 500 -28.36 -19.41 -24.43
C GLU A 500 -29.23 -20.03 -23.31
N LEU A 501 -29.26 -19.43 -22.12
CA LEU A 501 -30.15 -19.84 -21.04
C LEU A 501 -31.64 -19.68 -21.43
N PHE A 502 -32.02 -18.52 -21.96
CA PHE A 502 -33.39 -18.30 -22.45
C PHE A 502 -33.74 -19.25 -23.61
N ARG A 503 -32.83 -19.45 -24.58
CA ARG A 503 -33.04 -20.40 -25.68
C ARG A 503 -33.24 -21.83 -25.18
N ARG A 504 -32.49 -22.25 -24.16
CA ARG A 504 -32.67 -23.57 -23.53
C ARG A 504 -34.02 -23.69 -22.82
N ARG A 505 -34.43 -22.67 -22.07
CA ARG A 505 -35.75 -22.63 -21.41
C ARG A 505 -36.88 -22.71 -22.44
N TYR A 506 -36.80 -21.94 -23.53
CA TYR A 506 -37.72 -22.05 -24.68
C TYR A 506 -37.74 -23.45 -25.28
N ASN A 507 -36.58 -24.07 -25.52
CA ASN A 507 -36.54 -25.40 -26.13
C ASN A 507 -37.24 -26.47 -25.29
N LEU A 508 -37.23 -26.32 -23.97
CA LEU A 508 -37.85 -27.23 -23.02
C LEU A 508 -39.34 -26.97 -22.83
N PHE A 509 -39.73 -25.71 -22.61
CA PHE A 509 -41.08 -25.35 -22.16
C PHE A 509 -41.94 -24.71 -23.26
N LYS A 510 -41.33 -24.30 -24.37
CA LYS A 510 -41.99 -23.64 -25.51
C LYS A 510 -42.67 -22.31 -25.15
N GLU A 511 -42.20 -21.65 -24.10
CA GLU A 511 -42.68 -20.33 -23.68
C GLU A 511 -42.09 -19.24 -24.58
N THR A 512 -42.93 -18.57 -25.37
CA THR A 512 -42.47 -17.60 -26.39
C THR A 512 -41.76 -16.38 -25.79
N GLN A 513 -42.08 -16.02 -24.54
CA GLN A 513 -41.44 -14.92 -23.81
C GLN A 513 -39.92 -15.10 -23.71
N ASP A 514 -39.44 -16.34 -23.61
CA ASP A 514 -38.01 -16.64 -23.57
C ASP A 514 -37.31 -16.34 -24.89
N LEU A 515 -37.98 -16.63 -26.00
CA LEU A 515 -37.46 -16.34 -27.33
C LEU A 515 -37.41 -14.83 -27.56
N ASP A 516 -38.47 -14.11 -27.13
CA ASP A 516 -38.54 -12.65 -27.24
C ASP A 516 -37.40 -11.98 -26.45
N GLU A 517 -37.13 -12.46 -25.23
CA GLU A 517 -36.07 -11.92 -24.39
C GLU A 517 -34.66 -12.27 -24.91
N ALA A 518 -34.47 -13.48 -25.46
CA ALA A 518 -33.23 -13.85 -26.14
C ALA A 518 -32.95 -12.94 -27.36
N ILE A 519 -33.99 -12.65 -28.16
CA ILE A 519 -33.88 -11.75 -29.32
C ILE A 519 -33.55 -10.34 -28.87
N ARG A 520 -34.20 -9.84 -27.80
CA ARG A 520 -33.93 -8.53 -27.22
C ARG A 520 -32.46 -8.39 -26.80
N ILE A 521 -31.91 -9.40 -26.14
CA ILE A 521 -30.51 -9.40 -25.69
C ILE A 521 -29.54 -9.47 -26.88
N ILE A 522 -29.80 -10.31 -27.88
CA ILE A 522 -28.99 -10.36 -29.11
C ILE A 522 -28.98 -8.99 -29.80
N GLY A 523 -30.12 -8.31 -29.88
CA GLY A 523 -30.23 -6.96 -30.44
C GLY A 523 -29.28 -5.98 -29.76
N GLN A 524 -29.24 -5.97 -28.42
CA GLN A 524 -28.32 -5.14 -27.64
C GLN A 524 -26.85 -5.43 -27.95
N ILE A 525 -26.49 -6.72 -28.11
CA ILE A 525 -25.13 -7.11 -28.48
C ILE A 525 -24.78 -6.56 -29.86
N THR A 526 -25.67 -6.74 -30.86
CA THR A 526 -25.42 -6.32 -32.24
C THR A 526 -25.33 -4.80 -32.40
N GLU A 527 -26.16 -4.04 -31.69
CA GLU A 527 -26.11 -2.57 -31.68
C GLU A 527 -24.76 -2.09 -31.11
N SER A 528 -24.33 -2.65 -29.97
CA SER A 528 -23.06 -2.29 -29.33
C SER A 528 -21.81 -2.64 -30.15
N MET A 529 -21.89 -3.69 -30.99
CA MET A 529 -20.82 -4.04 -31.92
C MET A 529 -20.78 -3.09 -33.12
N SER A 530 -21.93 -2.63 -33.62
CA SER A 530 -22.00 -1.71 -34.75
C SER A 530 -21.49 -0.31 -34.44
N GLU A 531 -21.66 0.16 -33.20
CA GLU A 531 -21.12 1.45 -32.73
C GLU A 531 -19.58 1.45 -32.70
N ARG A 532 -18.94 0.29 -32.52
CA ARG A 532 -17.46 0.16 -32.53
C ARG A 532 -16.83 0.13 -33.91
N ASP A 533 -17.55 -0.35 -34.92
CA ASP A 533 -17.05 -0.42 -36.30
C ASP A 533 -17.20 0.93 -37.04
N SER A 534 -17.82 1.92 -36.39
CA SER A 534 -18.13 3.26 -36.91
C SER A 534 -17.13 4.35 -36.49
N ASP A 535 -16.25 4.05 -35.51
CA ASP A 535 -15.20 4.92 -34.95
C ASP A 535 -13.80 4.42 -35.38
#